data_AF-A0A353ES09-F1
#
_entry.id   AF-A0A353ES09-F1
#
_cell.length_a   1.000
_cell.length_b   1.000
_cell.length_c   1.000
_cell.angle_alpha   90.00
_cell.angle_beta   90.00
_cell.angle_gamma   90.00
#
_symmetry.space_group_name_H-M   'P 1'
#
loop_
_entity.id
_entity.type
_entity.pdbx_description
1 polymer ?
#
loop_
_entity_poly.entity_id
_entity_poly.type
_entity_poly.pdbx_seq_one_letter_code
_entity_poly.pdbx_strand_id
1 'polypeptide(L)'
;MEIDQKKYFLTTLSLKLQHKILEKEDVAFIFSVSPKTIERMMADGSIPFHYVGNKPRFHLDEIVAAFRKDCLGFYQRQFREKQKTQERLNASLPSKIKSSGPKTLAEIRAESGRAYLDE
;
A
#
# COMPACT_ATOMS: atom_id res chain seq x y z
N MET A 1 -13.93 22.01 29.68
CA MET A 1 -13.28 20.85 30.31
C MET A 1 -12.38 20.05 29.36
N GLU A 2 -12.72 19.85 28.08
CA GLU A 2 -11.84 19.10 27.14
C GLU A 2 -10.58 19.87 26.68
N ILE A 3 -10.66 21.21 26.61
CA ILE A 3 -9.56 22.04 26.09
C ILE A 3 -8.33 21.98 27.02
N ASP A 4 -8.56 21.97 28.33
CA ASP A 4 -7.49 21.93 29.32
C ASP A 4 -6.75 20.58 29.28
N GLN A 5 -7.46 19.46 29.18
CA GLN A 5 -6.86 18.13 29.12
C GLN A 5 -5.94 17.95 27.90
N LYS A 6 -6.36 18.45 26.73
CA LYS A 6 -5.52 18.42 25.53
C LYS A 6 -4.26 19.27 25.69
N LYS A 7 -4.38 20.44 26.33
CA LYS A 7 -3.24 21.32 26.58
C LYS A 7 -2.20 20.66 27.49
N TYR A 8 -2.63 20.02 28.58
CA TYR A 8 -1.73 19.29 29.48
C TYR A 8 -1.04 18.12 28.79
N PHE A 9 -1.78 17.38 27.95
CA PHE A 9 -1.24 16.27 27.18
C PHE A 9 -0.17 16.72 26.17
N LEU A 10 -0.38 17.85 25.48
CA LEU A 10 0.61 18.40 24.56
C LEU A 10 1.88 18.87 25.29
N THR A 11 1.75 19.47 26.47
CA THR A 11 2.93 19.85 27.27
C THR A 11 3.72 18.66 27.77
N THR A 12 3.06 17.58 28.20
CA THR A 12 3.75 16.36 28.63
C THR A 12 4.38 15.61 27.46
N LEU A 13 3.72 15.57 26.30
CA LEU A 13 4.31 15.06 25.07
C LEU A 13 5.56 15.84 24.68
N SER A 14 5.54 17.17 24.76
CA SER A 14 6.70 18.00 24.44
C SER A 14 7.92 17.64 25.30
N LEU A 15 7.71 17.37 26.60
CA LEU A 15 8.77 16.90 27.50
C LEU A 15 9.23 15.49 27.14
N LYS A 16 8.30 14.56 26.87
CA LYS A 16 8.64 13.19 26.45
C LYS A 16 9.42 13.15 25.14
N LEU A 17 9.12 14.05 24.20
CA LEU A 17 9.85 14.20 22.94
C LEU A 17 11.30 14.65 23.17
N GLN A 18 11.59 15.46 24.20
CA GLN A 18 12.97 15.83 24.56
C GLN A 18 13.76 14.62 25.07
N HIS A 19 13.11 13.74 25.84
CA HIS A 19 13.72 12.50 26.31
C HIS A 19 13.76 11.39 25.25
N LYS A 20 13.09 11.58 24.10
CA LYS A 20 13.00 10.62 22.99
C LYS A 20 12.45 9.24 23.36
N ILE A 21 11.78 9.12 24.51
CA ILE A 21 11.13 7.88 24.96
C ILE A 21 9.63 8.10 25.00
N LEU A 22 8.91 7.24 24.28
CA LEU A 22 7.48 7.33 24.08
C LEU A 22 6.76 6.12 24.65
N GLU A 23 5.53 6.33 25.10
CA GLU A 23 4.57 5.27 25.40
C GLU A 23 3.75 4.93 24.14
N LYS A 24 3.02 3.82 24.20
CA LYS A 24 2.18 3.36 23.09
C LYS A 24 1.19 4.44 22.65
N GLU A 25 0.55 5.10 23.60
CA GLU A 25 -0.44 6.14 23.38
C GLU A 25 0.18 7.37 22.72
N ASP A 26 1.42 7.71 23.11
CA ASP A 26 2.16 8.83 22.51
C ASP A 26 2.52 8.53 21.05
N VAL A 27 3.00 7.31 20.75
CA VAL A 27 3.30 6.88 19.38
C VAL A 27 2.04 6.89 18.51
N ALA A 28 0.94 6.34 19.03
CA ALA A 28 -0.34 6.33 18.35
C ALA A 28 -0.79 7.76 17.99
N PHE A 29 -0.65 8.69 18.93
CA PHE A 29 -0.98 10.09 18.74
C PHE A 29 -0.06 10.78 17.70
N ILE A 30 1.26 10.64 17.83
CA ILE A 30 2.25 11.29 16.95
C ILE A 30 2.07 10.86 15.49
N PHE A 31 1.85 9.56 15.26
CA PHE A 31 1.70 9.00 13.92
C PHE A 31 0.24 8.96 13.43
N SER A 32 -0.70 9.51 14.21
CA SER A 32 -2.14 9.52 13.89
C SER A 32 -2.69 8.14 13.53
N VAL A 33 -2.29 7.12 14.31
CA VAL A 33 -2.75 5.73 14.17
C VAL A 33 -3.43 5.26 15.45
N SER A 34 -4.25 4.22 15.36
CA SER A 34 -4.91 3.69 16.54
C SER A 34 -3.90 2.96 17.47
N PRO A 35 -4.08 3.01 18.80
CA PRO A 35 -3.24 2.24 19.72
C PRO A 35 -3.24 0.73 19.44
N LYS A 36 -4.36 0.19 18.95
CA LYS A 36 -4.46 -1.21 18.49
C LYS A 36 -3.56 -1.51 17.30
N THR A 37 -3.40 -0.55 16.39
CA THR A 37 -2.46 -0.67 15.27
C THR A 37 -1.04 -0.79 15.80
N ILE A 38 -0.66 0.02 16.79
CA ILE A 38 0.66 -0.08 17.43
C ILE A 38 0.85 -1.44 18.10
N GLU A 39 -0.15 -1.94 18.85
CA GLU A 39 -0.10 -3.29 19.45
C GLU A 39 0.12 -4.38 18.41
N ARG A 40 -0.59 -4.31 17.29
CA ARG A 40 -0.41 -5.24 16.18
C ARG A 40 0.99 -5.14 15.58
N MET A 41 1.49 -3.93 15.34
CA MET A 41 2.84 -3.73 14.80
C MET A 41 3.92 -4.23 15.76
N MET A 42 3.70 -4.17 17.07
CA MET A 42 4.57 -4.80 18.06
C MET A 42 4.54 -6.33 17.94
N ALA A 43 3.35 -6.92 17.89
CA ALA A 43 3.18 -8.38 17.78
C ALA A 43 3.78 -8.94 16.49
N ASP A 44 3.62 -8.22 15.37
CA ASP A 44 4.13 -8.58 14.05
C ASP A 44 5.62 -8.20 13.87
N GLY A 45 6.28 -7.63 14.90
CA GLY A 45 7.70 -7.24 14.88
C GLY A 45 8.03 -6.10 13.90
N SER A 46 7.03 -5.36 13.44
CA SER A 46 7.17 -4.30 12.42
C SER A 46 7.76 -3.01 12.98
N ILE A 47 7.69 -2.80 14.30
CA ILE A 47 8.29 -1.65 14.97
C ILE A 47 9.20 -2.09 16.12
N PRO A 48 10.33 -1.40 16.34
CA PRO A 48 11.21 -1.65 17.48
C PRO A 48 10.59 -1.12 18.76
N PHE A 49 10.67 -1.89 19.84
CA PHE A 49 10.22 -1.51 21.17
C PHE A 49 11.02 -2.26 22.23
N HIS A 50 11.05 -1.68 23.44
CA HIS A 50 11.78 -2.23 24.59
C HIS A 50 10.88 -2.23 25.81
N TYR A 51 11.04 -3.22 26.70
CA TYR A 51 10.30 -3.25 27.95
C TYR A 51 11.05 -2.52 29.06
N VAL A 52 10.37 -1.60 29.74
CA VAL A 52 10.83 -1.03 31.00
C VAL A 52 9.85 -1.47 32.08
N GLY A 53 10.27 -2.44 32.89
CA GLY A 53 9.36 -3.18 33.76
C GLY A 53 8.34 -3.97 32.93
N ASN A 54 7.05 -3.74 33.15
CA ASN A 54 5.96 -4.40 32.42
C ASN A 54 5.30 -3.51 31.34
N LYS A 55 5.93 -2.37 31.01
CA LYS A 55 5.38 -1.43 30.04
C LYS A 55 6.29 -1.33 28.82
N PRO A 56 5.74 -1.38 27.59
CA PRO A 56 6.50 -1.13 26.39
C PRO A 56 6.86 0.36 26.29
N ARG A 57 8.08 0.60 25.82
CA ARG A 57 8.67 1.91 25.56
C ARG A 57 9.29 1.93 24.18
N PHE A 58 9.23 3.09 23.56
CA PHE A 58 9.67 3.28 22.19
C PHE A 58 10.68 4.41 22.11
N HIS A 59 11.80 4.17 21.45
CA HIS A 59 12.71 5.25 21.09
C HIS A 59 12.16 5.97 19.86
N LEU A 60 12.03 7.29 19.96
CA LEU A 60 11.48 8.13 18.90
C LEU A 60 12.24 7.93 17.57
N ASP A 61 13.57 7.94 17.62
CA ASP A 61 14.41 7.82 16.42
C ASP A 61 14.22 6.47 15.70
N GLU A 62 14.10 5.38 16.47
CA GLU A 62 13.90 4.03 15.94
C GLU A 62 12.51 3.86 15.33
N ILE A 63 11.48 4.39 16.01
CA ILE A 63 10.11 4.40 15.51
C ILE A 63 9.99 5.24 14.24
N VAL A 64 10.56 6.44 14.21
CA VAL A 64 10.56 7.28 13.00
C VAL A 64 11.24 6.55 11.84
N ALA A 65 12.37 5.86 12.09
CA ALA A 65 13.03 5.06 11.08
C ALA A 65 12.17 3.88 10.60
N ALA A 66 11.48 3.19 11.50
CA ALA A 66 10.58 2.10 11.17
C ALA A 66 9.38 2.58 10.32
N PHE A 67 8.70 3.65 10.71
CA PHE A 67 7.59 4.21 9.93
C PHE A 67 8.04 4.74 8.57
N ARG A 68 9.22 5.36 8.47
CA ARG A 68 9.79 5.76 7.17
C ARG A 68 10.03 4.55 6.26
N LYS A 69 10.59 3.46 6.80
CA LYS A 69 10.80 2.20 6.06
C LYS A 69 9.48 1.56 5.67
N ASP A 70 8.49 1.56 6.55
CA ASP A 70 7.19 0.95 6.31
C ASP A 70 6.38 1.75 5.28
N CYS A 71 6.43 3.09 5.29
CA CYS A 71 5.88 3.90 4.21
C CYS A 71 6.50 3.53 2.85
N LEU A 72 7.83 3.40 2.78
CA LEU A 72 8.53 2.97 1.55
C LEU A 72 8.13 1.55 1.12
N GLY A 73 8.00 0.63 2.08
CA GLY A 73 7.53 -0.74 1.86
C GLY A 73 6.08 -0.80 1.41
N PHE A 74 5.21 0.05 1.95
CA PHE A 74 3.81 0.20 1.55
C PHE A 74 3.69 0.68 0.11
N TYR A 75 4.44 1.73 -0.27
CA TYR A 75 4.48 2.20 -1.67
C TYR A 75 4.97 1.11 -2.62
N GLN A 76 6.02 0.37 -2.28
CA GLN A 76 6.51 -0.74 -3.11
C GLN A 76 5.51 -1.90 -3.21
N ARG A 77 4.85 -2.28 -2.11
CA ARG A 77 3.81 -3.34 -2.12
C ARG A 77 2.62 -2.95 -2.99
N GLN A 78 2.11 -1.71 -2.85
CA GLN A 78 1.04 -1.17 -3.69
C GLN A 78 1.43 -1.17 -5.18
N PHE A 79 2.66 -0.77 -5.50
CA PHE A 79 3.14 -0.78 -6.88
C PHE A 79 3.21 -2.20 -7.46
N ARG A 80 3.69 -3.16 -6.66
CA ARG A 80 3.82 -4.58 -7.05
C ARG A 80 2.45 -5.27 -7.19
N GLU A 81 1.48 -4.94 -6.34
CA GLU A 81 0.11 -5.44 -6.46
C GLU A 81 -0.61 -4.89 -7.70
N LYS A 82 -0.38 -3.60 -8.03
CA LYS A 82 -0.85 -3.03 -9.30
C LYS A 82 -0.24 -3.72 -10.51
N GLN A 83 1.06 -4.02 -10.50
CA GLN A 83 1.72 -4.78 -11.57
C GLN A 83 1.18 -6.21 -11.67
N LYS A 84 1.03 -6.94 -10.55
CA LYS A 84 0.47 -8.31 -10.56
C LYS A 84 -0.97 -8.35 -11.07
N THR A 85 -1.77 -7.33 -10.75
CA THR A 85 -3.15 -7.23 -11.26
C THR A 85 -3.16 -6.98 -12.77
N GLN A 86 -2.26 -6.12 -13.26
CA GLN A 86 -2.09 -5.88 -14.69
C GLN A 86 -1.56 -7.12 -15.43
N GLU A 87 -0.62 -7.86 -14.86
CA GLU A 87 -0.12 -9.13 -15.40
C GLU A 87 -1.22 -10.20 -15.46
N ARG A 88 -2.09 -10.29 -14.44
CA ARG A 88 -3.24 -11.19 -14.46
C ARG A 88 -4.26 -10.80 -15.52
N LEU A 89 -4.53 -9.51 -15.69
CA LEU A 89 -5.39 -9.00 -16.77
C LEU A 89 -4.79 -9.32 -18.15
N ASN A 90 -3.48 -9.13 -18.31
CA ASN A 90 -2.77 -9.43 -19.55
C ASN A 90 -2.68 -10.95 -19.83
N ALA A 91 -2.57 -11.78 -18.80
CA ALA A 91 -2.58 -13.25 -18.91
C ALA A 91 -4.00 -13.83 -19.12
N SER A 92 -5.04 -13.08 -18.74
CA SER A 92 -6.43 -13.44 -19.02
C SER A 92 -6.90 -13.05 -20.44
N LEU A 93 -6.09 -12.28 -21.19
CA LEU A 93 -6.30 -12.12 -22.62
C LEU A 93 -5.81 -13.40 -23.33
N PRO A 94 -6.71 -14.12 -24.03
CA PRO A 94 -6.31 -15.34 -24.72
C PRO A 94 -5.25 -15.02 -25.78
N SER A 95 -4.03 -15.51 -25.58
CA SER A 95 -3.04 -15.58 -26.64
C SER A 95 -3.58 -16.52 -27.73
N LYS A 96 -3.87 -15.97 -28.91
CA LYS A 96 -4.41 -16.64 -30.11
C LYS A 96 -5.90 -16.99 -30.05
N ILE A 97 -6.73 -16.00 -30.39
CA ILE A 97 -7.78 -16.30 -31.35
C ILE A 97 -7.08 -16.40 -32.71
N LYS A 98 -7.05 -17.59 -33.34
CA LYS A 98 -6.88 -17.70 -34.79
C LYS A 98 -8.16 -17.15 -35.45
N SER A 99 -8.48 -15.89 -35.23
CA SER A 99 -9.49 -15.19 -36.01
C SER A 99 -8.73 -14.52 -37.12
N SER A 100 -8.94 -15.03 -38.33
CA SER A 100 -8.94 -14.21 -39.53
C SER A 100 -9.31 -12.78 -39.14
N GLY A 101 -8.37 -11.85 -39.31
CA GLY A 101 -8.66 -10.44 -39.09
C GLY A 101 -9.83 -10.00 -39.99
N PRO A 102 -10.36 -8.78 -39.78
CA PRO A 102 -11.30 -8.21 -40.74
C PRO A 102 -10.67 -8.28 -42.13
N LYS A 103 -11.36 -8.96 -43.06
CA LYS A 103 -10.90 -9.12 -44.44
C LYS A 103 -10.54 -7.75 -45.00
N THR A 104 -9.39 -7.67 -45.62
CA THR A 104 -8.99 -6.44 -46.33
C THR A 104 -9.98 -6.16 -47.47
N LEU A 105 -10.14 -4.89 -47.87
CA LEU A 105 -11.01 -4.53 -49.01
C LEU A 105 -10.67 -5.30 -50.29
N ALA A 106 -9.41 -5.72 -50.45
CA ALA A 106 -8.95 -6.57 -51.54
C ALA A 106 -9.53 -8.00 -51.48
N GLU A 107 -9.60 -8.61 -50.29
CA GLU A 107 -10.18 -9.95 -50.09
C GLU A 107 -11.69 -9.97 -50.34
N ILE A 108 -12.40 -8.93 -49.90
CA ILE A 108 -13.85 -8.78 -50.13
C ILE A 108 -14.13 -8.67 -51.64
N ARG A 109 -13.28 -7.95 -52.38
CA ARG A 109 -13.43 -7.76 -53.83
C ARG A 109 -13.18 -9.05 -54.62
N ALA A 110 -12.25 -9.89 -54.16
CA ALA A 110 -11.93 -11.16 -54.78
C ALA A 110 -13.04 -12.23 -54.60
N GLU A 111 -13.72 -12.24 -53.45
CA GLU A 111 -14.85 -13.14 -53.19
C GLU A 111 -16.12 -12.75 -53.95
N SER A 112 -16.30 -11.45 -54.22
CA SER A 112 -17.47 -10.92 -54.94
C SER A 112 -17.41 -11.14 -56.46
N GLY A 113 -16.28 -11.64 -56.99
CA GLY A 113 -16.02 -11.75 -58.44
C GLY A 113 -16.21 -13.15 -59.05
N ARG A 114 -16.78 -14.12 -58.32
CA ARG A 114 -17.02 -15.50 -58.81
C ARG A 114 -18.50 -15.82 -59.04
N ALA A 115 -19.25 -14.87 -59.59
CA ALA A 115 -20.53 -15.15 -60.22
C ALA A 115 -20.51 -14.47 -61.60
N TYR A 116 -20.93 -15.22 -62.61
CA TYR A 116 -20.90 -14.92 -64.05
C TYR A 116 -19.58 -15.20 -64.74
N LEU A 117 -19.48 -16.39 -65.32
CA LEU A 117 -19.55 -16.56 -66.78
C LEU A 117 -20.07 -17.97 -67.06
N ASP A 118 -21.37 -18.06 -67.35
CA ASP A 118 -21.95 -19.13 -68.17
C ASP A 118 -21.64 -18.78 -69.63
N GLU A 119 -21.00 -19.70 -70.36
CA GLU A 119 -21.26 -19.98 -71.79
C GLU A 119 -21.06 -21.48 -72.05
#